data_AF-A0A9D2GAE2-F1
#
_entry.id   AF-A0A9D2GAE2-F1
#
_cell.length_a   1.000
_cell.length_b   1.000
_cell.length_c   1.000
_cell.angle_alpha   90.00
_cell.angle_beta   90.00
_cell.angle_gamma   90.00
#
_symmetry.space_group_name_H-M   'P 1'
#
loop_
_entity.id
_entity.type
_entity.pdbx_description
1 polymer ?
#
loop_
_entity_poly.entity_id
_entity_poly.type
_entity_poly.pdbx_seq_one_letter_code
_entity_poly.pdbx_strand_id
1 'polypeptide(L)'
;MEELLAYTILRSEELISEDEYNKWLDKLFLSHPENEELLCSEWETDIKKAMVYVKTHIDYNNFDLDRFGKILLSRLEAIYINCTDIKWFADRMYALWESLPENVWHIEPFQTLCCADDPLSWGEEEETRKIYECILNYYKN
;
A
#
# COMPACT_ATOMS: atom_id res chain seq x y z
N MET A 1 12.11 4.53 -4.64
CA MET A 1 11.63 4.68 -3.25
C MET A 1 10.14 4.37 -3.13
N GLU A 2 9.37 4.63 -4.19
CA GLU A 2 7.94 4.36 -4.36
C GLU A 2 7.58 2.90 -4.10
N GLU A 3 8.31 1.96 -4.72
CA GLU A 3 8.07 0.52 -4.54
C GLU A 3 8.34 0.10 -3.09
N LEU A 4 9.40 0.63 -2.48
CA LEU A 4 9.72 0.39 -1.07
C LEU A 4 8.63 0.90 -0.15
N LEU A 5 8.17 2.14 -0.33
CA LEU A 5 7.04 2.67 0.44
C LEU A 5 5.80 1.79 0.30
N ALA A 6 5.42 1.41 -0.92
CA ALA A 6 4.23 0.60 -1.17
C ALA A 6 4.28 -0.74 -0.42
N TYR A 7 5.39 -1.46 -0.53
CA TYR A 7 5.55 -2.76 0.15
C TYR A 7 5.68 -2.63 1.66
N THR A 8 6.34 -1.59 2.17
CA THR A 8 6.41 -1.33 3.60
C THR A 8 5.02 -1.02 4.18
N ILE A 9 4.16 -0.29 3.45
CA ILE A 9 2.76 -0.03 3.86
C ILE A 9 1.95 -1.32 3.86
N LEU A 10 2.03 -2.11 2.79
CA LEU A 10 1.33 -3.39 2.74
C LEU A 10 1.74 -4.31 3.90
N ARG A 11 3.03 -4.33 4.25
CA ARG A 11 3.50 -5.15 5.37
C ARG A 11 3.10 -4.58 6.73
N SER A 12 3.10 -3.24 6.91
CA SER A 12 2.71 -2.61 8.17
C SER A 12 1.24 -2.83 8.50
N GLU A 13 0.38 -2.82 7.48
CA GLU A 13 -1.07 -3.06 7.64
C GLU A 13 -1.47 -4.54 7.59
N GLU A 14 -0.48 -5.44 7.60
CA GLU A 14 -0.68 -6.90 7.60
C GLU A 14 -1.40 -7.43 6.35
N LEU A 15 -1.33 -6.68 5.25
CA LEU A 15 -1.89 -7.05 3.95
C LEU A 15 -1.03 -8.08 3.20
N ILE A 16 0.27 -8.11 3.51
CA ILE A 16 1.20 -9.14 3.04
C ILE A 16 1.95 -9.76 4.22
N SER A 17 2.37 -11.02 4.05
CA SER A 17 3.16 -11.71 5.06
C SER A 17 4.59 -11.17 5.15
N GLU A 18 5.24 -11.42 6.28
CA GLU A 18 6.66 -11.08 6.46
C GLU A 18 7.57 -11.80 5.49
N ASP A 19 7.33 -13.09 5.25
CA ASP A 19 8.09 -13.89 4.28
C ASP A 19 7.97 -13.31 2.86
N GLU A 20 6.77 -12.86 2.48
CA GLU A 20 6.54 -12.21 1.19
C GLU A 20 7.26 -10.87 1.07
N TYR A 21 7.19 -10.03 2.11
CA TYR A 21 7.90 -8.76 2.17
C TYR A 21 9.42 -8.97 2.08
N ASN A 22 9.98 -9.85 2.90
CA ASN A 22 11.43 -10.11 2.93
C ASN A 22 11.93 -10.70 1.61
N LYS A 23 11.19 -11.63 0.98
CA LYS A 23 11.55 -12.15 -0.34
C LYS A 23 11.55 -11.10 -1.43
N TRP A 24 10.60 -10.17 -1.38
CA TRP A 24 10.56 -9.05 -2.32
C TRP A 24 11.73 -8.09 -2.06
N LEU A 25 12.00 -7.74 -0.80
CA LEU A 25 13.06 -6.81 -0.43
C LEU A 25 14.44 -7.37 -0.78
N ASP A 26 14.71 -8.64 -0.50
CA ASP A 26 15.94 -9.34 -0.88
C ASP A 26 16.15 -9.27 -2.40
N LYS A 27 15.12 -9.59 -3.18
CA LYS A 27 15.18 -9.49 -4.64
C LYS A 27 15.45 -8.06 -5.11
N LEU A 28 14.80 -7.06 -4.50
CA LEU A 28 14.98 -5.66 -4.85
C LEU A 28 16.40 -5.19 -4.51
N PHE A 29 16.92 -5.54 -3.34
CA PHE A 29 18.28 -5.24 -2.90
C PHE A 29 19.32 -5.90 -3.82
N LEU A 30 19.18 -7.19 -4.14
CA LEU A 30 20.08 -7.89 -5.06
C LEU A 30 20.13 -7.27 -6.46
N SER A 31 19.03 -6.64 -6.90
CA SER A 31 18.99 -5.89 -8.17
C SER A 31 19.63 -4.50 -8.10
N HIS A 32 19.76 -3.92 -6.89
CA HIS A 32 20.34 -2.60 -6.65
C HIS A 32 21.22 -2.60 -5.38
N PRO A 33 22.31 -3.38 -5.34
CA PRO A 33 23.06 -3.64 -4.10
C PRO A 33 23.78 -2.40 -3.54
N GLU A 34 23.97 -1.36 -4.35
CA GLU A 34 24.57 -0.09 -3.91
C GLU A 34 23.56 0.87 -3.27
N ASN A 35 22.28 0.52 -3.21
CA ASN A 35 21.27 1.35 -2.60
C ASN A 35 21.28 1.20 -1.07
N GLU A 36 21.84 2.19 -0.38
CA GLU A 36 21.94 2.22 1.08
C GLU A 36 20.58 2.13 1.79
N GLU A 37 19.52 2.71 1.21
CA GLU A 37 18.16 2.68 1.79
C GLU A 37 17.60 1.26 1.84
N LEU A 38 17.89 0.46 0.82
CA LEU A 38 17.50 -0.95 0.77
C LEU A 38 18.32 -1.77 1.77
N LEU A 39 19.62 -1.49 1.92
CA LEU A 39 20.46 -2.17 2.90
C LEU A 39 19.97 -1.90 4.33
N CYS A 40 19.64 -0.65 4.66
CA CYS A 40 19.07 -0.30 5.96
C CYS A 40 17.74 -1.00 6.21
N SER A 41 16.89 -1.09 5.19
CA SER A 41 15.60 -1.78 5.28
C SER A 41 15.75 -3.30 5.48
N GLU A 42 16.74 -3.93 4.83
CA GLU A 42 17.03 -5.37 4.98
C GLU A 42 17.46 -5.75 6.41
N TRP A 43 18.09 -4.82 7.13
CA TRP A 43 18.55 -5.07 8.50
C TRP A 43 17.53 -4.69 9.57
N GLU A 44 16.47 -3.96 9.21
CA GLU A 44 15.42 -3.55 10.14
C GLU A 44 14.37 -4.67 10.30
N THR A 45 14.31 -5.23 11.50
CA THR A 45 13.35 -6.31 11.83
C THR A 45 12.01 -5.77 12.35
N ASP A 46 11.95 -4.49 12.71
CA ASP A 46 10.73 -3.82 13.14
C ASP A 46 10.09 -3.05 11.98
N ILE A 47 8.99 -3.58 11.44
CA ILE A 47 8.29 -2.95 10.32
C ILE A 47 7.85 -1.51 10.62
N LYS A 48 7.54 -1.17 11.88
CA LYS A 48 7.14 0.20 12.23
C LYS A 48 8.31 1.16 12.13
N LYS A 49 9.51 0.71 12.49
CA LYS A 49 10.73 1.51 12.30
C LYS A 49 11.08 1.63 10.82
N ALA A 50 10.97 0.55 10.06
CA ALA A 50 11.15 0.58 8.61
C ALA A 50 10.19 1.58 7.96
N MET A 51 8.92 1.61 8.38
CA MET A 51 7.92 2.58 7.91
C MET A 51 8.35 4.04 8.18
N VAL A 52 8.74 4.33 9.42
CA VAL A 52 9.20 5.68 9.79
C VAL A 52 10.43 6.06 8.96
N TYR A 53 11.39 5.15 8.85
CA TYR A 53 12.62 5.36 8.08
C TYR A 53 12.33 5.68 6.62
N VAL A 54 11.52 4.85 5.94
CA VAL A 54 11.17 5.07 4.53
C VAL A 54 10.47 6.42 4.36
N LYS A 55 9.50 6.75 5.22
CA LYS A 55 8.80 8.05 5.16
C LYS A 55 9.73 9.25 5.33
N THR A 56 10.76 9.17 6.17
CA THR A 56 11.68 10.30 6.36
C THR A 56 12.76 10.43 5.28
N HIS A 57 13.01 9.37 4.50
CA HIS A 57 14.04 9.34 3.46
C HIS A 57 13.49 9.45 2.03
N ILE A 58 12.16 9.53 1.87
CA ILE A 58 11.56 9.84 0.57
C ILE A 58 11.82 11.31 0.20
N ASP A 59 12.35 11.52 -0.99
CA ASP A 59 12.36 12.84 -1.62
C ASP A 59 10.99 13.14 -2.24
N TYR A 60 10.13 13.77 -1.45
CA TYR A 60 8.78 14.15 -1.88
C TYR A 60 8.75 15.12 -3.06
N ASN A 61 9.83 15.85 -3.37
CA ASN A 61 9.88 16.72 -4.54
C ASN A 61 10.02 15.94 -5.85
N ASN A 62 10.61 14.74 -5.77
CA ASN A 62 10.85 13.85 -6.92
C ASN A 62 10.05 12.54 -6.82
N PHE A 63 9.05 12.49 -5.93
CA PHE A 63 8.24 11.31 -5.70
C PHE A 63 7.30 11.04 -6.89
N ASP A 64 7.47 9.88 -7.52
CA ASP A 64 6.62 9.47 -8.64
C ASP A 64 5.32 8.83 -8.11
N LEU A 65 4.30 9.67 -7.92
CA LEU A 65 3.01 9.25 -7.41
C LEU A 65 2.32 8.21 -8.30
N ASP A 66 2.46 8.33 -9.62
CA ASP A 66 1.86 7.39 -10.57
C ASP A 66 2.50 6.01 -10.46
N ARG A 67 3.83 5.96 -10.33
CA ARG A 67 4.55 4.71 -10.10
C ARG A 67 4.16 4.08 -8.77
N PHE A 68 4.12 4.87 -7.69
CA PHE A 68 3.67 4.41 -6.38
C PHE A 68 2.26 3.82 -6.44
N GLY A 69 1.31 4.56 -7.01
CA GLY A 69 -0.08 4.15 -7.13
C GLY A 69 -0.27 2.90 -7.96
N LYS A 70 0.40 2.79 -9.11
CA LYS A 70 0.40 1.58 -9.94
C LYS A 70 0.84 0.35 -9.15
N ILE A 71 1.94 0.47 -8.40
CA ILE A 71 2.47 -0.66 -7.61
C ILE A 71 1.48 -1.02 -6.50
N LEU A 72 1.06 -0.04 -5.70
CA LEU A 72 0.21 -0.27 -4.55
C LEU A 72 -1.14 -0.89 -4.95
N LEU A 73 -1.85 -0.27 -5.90
CA LEU A 73 -3.18 -0.74 -6.30
C LEU A 73 -3.12 -2.11 -7.01
N SER A 74 -2.06 -2.40 -7.77
CA SER A 74 -1.88 -3.74 -8.35
C SER A 74 -1.73 -4.83 -7.29
N ARG A 75 -1.04 -4.53 -6.18
CA ARG A 75 -0.93 -5.48 -5.05
C ARG A 75 -2.25 -5.60 -4.29
N LEU A 76 -2.92 -4.48 -4.04
CA LEU A 76 -4.23 -4.47 -3.38
C LEU A 76 -5.29 -5.23 -4.18
N GLU A 77 -5.25 -5.15 -5.50
CA GLU A 77 -6.14 -5.92 -6.36
C GLU A 77 -5.93 -7.43 -6.17
N ALA A 78 -4.68 -7.89 -6.18
CA ALA A 78 -4.38 -9.30 -5.96
C ALA A 78 -4.91 -9.79 -4.59
N ILE A 79 -4.85 -8.93 -3.57
CA ILE A 79 -5.40 -9.23 -2.24
C ILE A 79 -6.93 -9.26 -2.29
N TYR A 80 -7.55 -8.25 -2.90
CA TYR A 80 -9.00 -8.12 -3.05
C TYR A 80 -9.63 -9.33 -3.75
N ILE A 81 -9.06 -9.75 -4.89
CA ILE A 81 -9.56 -10.90 -5.67
C ILE A 81 -9.56 -12.19 -4.84
N ASN A 82 -8.59 -12.36 -3.94
CA ASN A 82 -8.46 -13.53 -3.08
C ASN A 82 -9.19 -13.38 -1.74
N CYS A 83 -9.83 -12.22 -1.48
CA CYS A 83 -10.48 -11.92 -0.22
C CYS A 83 -11.99 -12.22 -0.28
N THR A 84 -12.46 -13.14 0.57
CA THR A 84 -13.89 -13.43 0.70
C THR A 84 -14.60 -12.52 1.71
N ASP A 85 -13.86 -11.90 2.63
CA ASP A 85 -14.40 -11.04 3.69
C ASP A 85 -14.16 -9.56 3.35
N ILE A 86 -15.21 -8.92 2.80
CA ILE A 86 -15.16 -7.51 2.42
C ILE A 86 -14.97 -6.57 3.62
N LYS A 87 -15.45 -6.96 4.81
CA LYS A 87 -15.32 -6.12 6.01
C LYS A 87 -13.88 -6.10 6.47
N TRP A 88 -13.23 -7.27 6.50
CA TRP A 88 -11.80 -7.35 6.78
C TRP A 88 -11.00 -6.50 5.78
N PHE A 89 -11.32 -6.60 4.48
CA PHE A 89 -10.63 -5.80 3.46
C PHE A 89 -10.83 -4.29 3.70
N ALA A 90 -12.06 -3.87 3.97
CA ALA A 90 -12.41 -2.48 4.27
C ALA A 90 -11.66 -1.92 5.48
N ASP A 91 -11.66 -2.64 6.60
CA ASP A 91 -10.93 -2.25 7.81
C ASP A 91 -9.44 -2.03 7.51
N ARG A 92 -8.85 -2.86 6.63
CA ARG A 92 -7.45 -2.71 6.20
C ARG A 92 -7.25 -1.52 5.26
N MET A 93 -8.22 -1.18 4.42
CA MET A 93 -8.10 -0.04 3.49
C MET A 93 -8.11 1.31 4.24
N TYR A 94 -8.94 1.43 5.27
CA TYR A 94 -8.93 2.60 6.15
C TYR A 94 -7.58 2.75 6.85
N ALA A 95 -7.06 1.67 7.46
CA ALA A 95 -5.75 1.68 8.12
C ALA A 95 -4.59 1.99 7.14
N LEU A 96 -4.67 1.43 5.93
CA LEU A 96 -3.72 1.74 4.86
C LEU A 96 -3.75 3.21 4.47
N TRP A 97 -4.94 3.81 4.35
CA TRP A 97 -5.08 5.23 4.06
C TRP A 97 -4.44 6.10 5.16
N GLU A 98 -4.66 5.79 6.43
CA GLU A 98 -3.99 6.47 7.56
C GLU A 98 -2.46 6.34 7.50
N SER A 99 -1.97 5.22 6.96
CA SER A 99 -0.54 4.95 6.77
C SER A 99 0.07 5.63 5.52
N LEU A 100 -0.71 6.22 4.63
CA LEU A 100 -0.16 6.97 3.49
C LEU A 100 0.54 8.27 3.94
N PRO A 101 1.49 8.80 3.15
CA PRO A 101 2.00 10.15 3.35
C PRO A 101 0.90 11.21 3.20
N GLU A 102 0.97 12.30 3.99
CA GLU A 102 -0.04 13.37 3.99
C GLU A 102 -0.28 13.98 2.60
N ASN A 103 0.78 14.10 1.80
CA ASN A 103 0.70 14.64 0.43
C ASN A 103 -0.04 13.71 -0.55
N VAL A 104 -0.40 12.49 -0.14
CA VAL A 104 -1.14 11.49 -0.92
C VAL A 104 -2.61 11.40 -0.49
N TRP A 105 -2.95 11.74 0.75
CA TRP A 105 -4.30 11.58 1.32
C TRP A 105 -5.43 12.23 0.53
N HIS A 106 -5.15 13.34 -0.15
CA HIS A 106 -6.14 14.14 -0.88
C HIS A 106 -6.10 13.93 -2.40
N ILE A 107 -5.49 12.83 -2.85
CA ILE A 107 -5.32 12.52 -4.27
C ILE A 107 -6.10 11.25 -4.60
N GLU A 108 -6.84 11.26 -5.70
CA GLU A 108 -7.52 10.06 -6.19
C GLU A 108 -6.52 9.06 -6.79
N PRO A 109 -6.73 7.75 -6.57
CA PRO A 109 -7.91 7.15 -5.92
C PRO A 109 -7.73 6.93 -4.41
N PHE A 110 -6.63 7.42 -3.83
CA PHE A 110 -6.27 7.16 -2.43
C PHE A 110 -7.21 7.84 -1.45
N GLN A 111 -7.67 9.05 -1.77
CA GLN A 111 -8.63 9.79 -0.93
C GLN A 111 -9.88 8.94 -0.64
N THR A 112 -10.41 8.24 -1.64
CA THR A 112 -11.63 7.45 -1.50
C THR A 112 -11.47 6.27 -0.53
N LEU A 113 -10.25 5.79 -0.26
CA LEU A 113 -10.01 4.65 0.65
C LEU A 113 -10.48 4.90 2.09
N CYS A 114 -10.56 6.16 2.54
CA CYS A 114 -10.96 6.49 3.91
C CYS A 114 -12.45 6.30 4.20
N CYS A 115 -13.27 6.14 3.16
CA CYS A 115 -14.72 6.02 3.27
C CYS A 115 -15.32 5.05 2.24
N ALA A 116 -14.49 4.24 1.58
CA ALA A 116 -14.94 3.30 0.54
C ALA A 116 -15.91 2.23 1.08
N ASP A 117 -15.92 2.03 2.40
CA ASP A 117 -16.73 1.07 3.13
C ASP A 117 -17.97 1.68 3.81
N ASP A 118 -18.21 2.99 3.69
CA ASP A 118 -19.41 3.66 4.20
C ASP A 118 -20.72 2.91 3.86
N PRO A 119 -20.91 2.36 2.63
CA PRO A 119 -22.13 1.62 2.30
C PRO A 119 -22.32 0.32 3.12
N LEU A 120 -21.26 -0.27 3.68
CA LEU A 120 -21.36 -1.47 4.53
C LEU A 120 -22.20 -1.22 5.79
N SER A 121 -22.20 0.02 6.31
CA SER A 121 -23.03 0.40 7.46
C SER A 121 -24.53 0.24 7.20
N TRP A 122 -24.93 0.27 5.92
CA TRP A 122 -26.31 0.09 5.46
C TRP A 122 -26.57 -1.32 4.90
N GLY A 123 -25.57 -2.21 4.97
CA GLY A 123 -25.64 -3.55 4.39
C GLY A 123 -25.45 -3.59 2.87
N GLU A 124 -24.94 -2.51 2.26
CA GLU A 124 -24.76 -2.38 0.82
C GLU A 124 -23.38 -2.89 0.36
N GLU A 125 -23.20 -4.21 0.44
CA GLU A 125 -21.93 -4.86 0.05
C GLU A 125 -21.63 -4.70 -1.46
N GLU A 126 -22.64 -4.83 -2.32
CA GLU A 126 -22.45 -4.72 -3.78
C GLU A 126 -21.92 -3.33 -4.17
N GLU A 127 -22.41 -2.28 -3.52
CA GLU A 127 -21.96 -0.90 -3.78
C GLU A 127 -20.53 -0.69 -3.28
N THR A 128 -20.22 -1.19 -2.08
CA THR A 128 -18.85 -1.17 -1.53
C THR A 128 -17.86 -1.84 -2.49
N ARG A 129 -18.22 -3.00 -3.05
CA ARG A 129 -17.38 -3.71 -4.02
C ARG A 129 -17.16 -2.91 -5.29
N LYS A 130 -18.19 -2.25 -5.82
CA LYS A 130 -18.06 -1.37 -7.00
C LYS A 130 -17.09 -0.23 -6.74
N ILE A 131 -17.13 0.39 -5.55
CA ILE A 131 -16.19 1.46 -5.18
C ILE A 131 -14.75 0.93 -5.19
N TYR A 132 -14.49 -0.20 -4.53
CA TYR A 132 -13.15 -0.80 -4.54
C TYR A 132 -12.70 -1.19 -5.94
N GLU A 133 -13.56 -1.76 -6.76
CA GLU A 133 -13.24 -2.08 -8.16
C GLU A 133 -12.90 -0.82 -8.98
N CYS A 134 -13.57 0.31 -8.74
CA CYS A 134 -13.21 1.58 -9.36
C CYS A 134 -11.81 2.07 -8.93
N ILE A 135 -11.52 2.05 -7.62
CA ILE A 135 -10.21 2.41 -7.06
C ILE A 135 -9.11 1.54 -7.68
N LEU A 136 -9.27 0.21 -7.62
CA LEU A 136 -8.27 -0.77 -8.05
C LEU A 136 -7.99 -0.72 -9.56
N ASN A 137 -8.93 -0.22 -10.36
CA ASN A 137 -8.77 -0.08 -11.80
C ASN A 137 -8.26 1.30 -12.25
N TYR A 138 -8.05 2.25 -11.33
CA TYR A 138 -7.74 3.64 -11.65
C TYR A 138 -6.53 3.81 -12.59
N TYR A 139 -5.43 3.11 -12.34
CA TYR A 139 -4.18 3.24 -13.12
C TYR A 139 -4.06 2.27 -14.32
N LYS A 140 -5.10 1.51 -14.64
CA LYS A 140 -5.06 0.51 -15.73
C LYS A 140 -5.45 1.07 -17.10
N ASN A 141 -5.83 2.34 -17.16
CA ASN A 141 -6.28 3.03 -18.37
C ASN A 141 -5.18 3.90 -18.98
#